data_AF-A0A3B4XNV5-F1
#
_entry.id   AF-A0A3B4XNV5-F1
#
_cell.length_a   1.000
_cell.length_b   1.000
_cell.length_c   1.000
_cell.angle_alpha   90.00
_cell.angle_beta   90.00
_cell.angle_gamma   90.00
#
_symmetry.space_group_name_H-M   'P 1'
#
loop_
_entity.id
_entity.type
_entity.pdbx_description
1 polymer ?
#
loop_
_entity_poly.entity_id
_entity_poly.type
_entity_poly.pdbx_seq_one_letter_code
_entity_poly.pdbx_strand_id
1 'polypeptide(L)'
;MVQNVRYFGFYFITCLTVCSILICFHPHQLGSFLFSCPLRPLEAFCSVPVSQVACGSQHSVALTKDGQVYAWGQDSRGQLGLGKMKTGANSPQLLRSLSAIPLVQVAAGGEQSFALSVSGGVFGWGRNDRGQLGLGDTRDFL
;
A
#
# COMPACT_ATOMS: atom_id res chain seq x y z
N MET A 1 -30.52 1.30 26.24
CA MET A 1 -30.09 2.69 26.03
C MET A 1 -28.88 2.62 25.12
N VAL A 2 -29.02 3.17 23.92
CA VAL A 2 -28.12 3.10 22.76
C VAL A 2 -26.82 3.84 23.06
N GLN A 3 -25.66 3.29 22.69
CA GLN A 3 -24.61 4.08 22.01
C GLN A 3 -23.91 3.24 20.94
N ASN A 4 -24.33 3.52 19.71
CA ASN A 4 -23.64 3.22 18.47
C ASN A 4 -22.32 3.99 18.45
N VAL A 5 -21.18 3.30 18.51
CA VAL A 5 -19.91 3.91 18.14
C VAL A 5 -19.83 3.87 16.62
N ARG A 6 -20.19 4.99 16.00
CA ARG A 6 -20.02 5.23 14.57
C ARG A 6 -18.53 5.45 14.32
N TYR A 7 -17.88 4.54 13.60
CA TYR A 7 -16.57 4.80 13.01
C TYR A 7 -16.76 5.87 11.93
N PHE A 8 -16.47 7.12 12.30
CA PHE A 8 -16.41 8.25 11.38
C PHE A 8 -15.24 8.02 10.43
N GLY A 9 -15.54 7.88 9.14
CA GLY A 9 -14.55 7.66 8.10
C GLY A 9 -13.57 8.83 8.01
N PHE A 10 -12.30 8.55 8.26
CA PHE A 10 -11.20 9.43 7.89
C PHE A 10 -10.79 9.12 6.45
N TYR A 11 -11.48 9.76 5.50
CA TYR A 11 -10.96 9.97 4.15
C TYR A 11 -9.78 10.94 4.25
N PHE A 12 -8.55 10.42 4.30
CA PHE A 12 -7.35 11.25 4.11
C PHE A 12 -6.80 11.05 2.70
N ILE A 13 -6.86 12.17 1.97
CA ILE A 13 -6.35 12.42 0.63
C ILE A 13 -4.84 12.20 0.62
N THR A 14 -4.36 11.25 -0.18
CA THR A 14 -3.02 11.36 -0.78
C THR A 14 -3.04 10.83 -2.22
N CYS A 15 -2.69 11.73 -3.13
CA CYS A 15 -2.29 11.52 -4.53
C CYS A 15 -3.39 11.26 -5.58
N LEU A 16 -3.96 12.36 -6.07
CA LEU A 16 -4.48 12.50 -7.43
C LEU A 16 -3.33 12.25 -8.43
N THR A 17 -3.11 11.01 -8.87
CA THR A 17 -2.66 10.65 -10.23
C THR A 17 -2.53 9.14 -10.38
N VAL A 18 -3.64 8.43 -10.57
CA VAL A 18 -3.78 7.52 -11.72
C VAL A 18 -5.28 7.36 -11.99
N CYS A 19 -5.69 7.87 -13.16
CA CYS A 19 -6.93 7.62 -13.87
C CYS A 19 -8.14 7.15 -13.05
N SER A 20 -8.99 8.12 -12.69
CA SER A 20 -10.43 7.91 -12.80
C SER A 20 -10.71 7.22 -14.15
N ILE A 21 -11.14 5.96 -14.14
CA ILE A 21 -11.85 5.39 -15.27
C ILE A 21 -13.22 6.07 -15.25
N LEU A 22 -13.24 7.32 -15.71
CA LEU A 22 -14.46 8.01 -16.08
C LEU A 22 -14.81 7.44 -17.45
N ILE A 23 -15.75 6.51 -17.49
CA ILE A 23 -16.36 6.10 -18.75
C ILE A 23 -17.20 7.30 -19.21
N CYS A 24 -16.56 8.24 -19.91
CA CYS A 24 -17.25 9.28 -20.66
C CYS A 24 -17.96 8.60 -21.84
N PHE A 25 -19.21 8.20 -21.66
CA PHE A 25 -20.11 7.97 -22.78
C PHE A 25 -20.45 9.33 -23.40
N HIS A 26 -19.63 9.78 -24.34
CA HIS A 26 -20.03 10.78 -25.31
C HIS A 26 -20.68 10.02 -26.48
N PRO A 27 -22.01 10.14 -26.70
CA PRO A 27 -22.62 9.55 -27.88
C PRO A 27 -22.31 10.47 -29.06
N HIS A 28 -21.76 9.87 -30.11
CA HIS A 28 -21.25 10.49 -31.35
C HIS A 28 -19.75 10.80 -31.33
N GLN A 29 -18.94 9.84 -31.80
CA GLN A 29 -18.16 9.92 -33.04
C GLN A 29 -17.43 8.57 -33.20
N LEU A 30 -17.65 7.91 -34.35
CA LEU A 30 -17.10 6.62 -34.72
C LEU A 30 -15.60 6.75 -35.02
N GLY A 31 -14.76 6.06 -34.24
CA GLY A 31 -13.31 6.02 -34.47
C GLY A 31 -12.64 5.04 -33.52
N SER A 32 -12.62 3.77 -33.89
CA SER A 32 -12.03 2.68 -33.11
C SER A 32 -10.50 2.77 -33.05
N PHE A 33 -9.98 3.60 -32.14
CA PHE A 33 -8.62 3.44 -31.61
C PHE A 33 -8.69 2.50 -30.42
N LEU A 34 -8.83 1.21 -30.67
CA LEU A 34 -8.65 0.17 -29.66
C LEU A 34 -7.15 -0.05 -29.40
N PHE A 35 -6.47 0.95 -28.84
CA PHE A 35 -5.29 0.69 -28.02
C PHE A 35 -5.77 0.29 -26.63
N SER A 36 -6.44 -0.85 -26.52
CA SER A 36 -6.67 -1.45 -25.21
C SER A 36 -5.32 -1.93 -24.72
N CYS A 37 -4.67 -1.17 -23.85
CA CYS A 37 -3.58 -1.71 -23.04
C CYS A 37 -4.22 -2.79 -22.15
N PRO A 38 -3.97 -4.09 -22.34
CA PRO A 38 -4.60 -5.09 -21.50
C PRO A 38 -3.97 -4.97 -20.11
N LEU A 39 -4.72 -4.37 -19.18
CA LEU A 39 -4.36 -4.42 -17.77
C LEU A 39 -4.29 -5.90 -17.37
N ARG A 40 -3.13 -6.33 -16.89
CA ARG A 40 -2.94 -7.70 -16.41
C ARG A 40 -3.24 -7.76 -14.92
N PRO A 41 -4.16 -8.63 -14.47
CA PRO A 41 -4.37 -8.83 -13.05
C PRO A 41 -3.08 -9.37 -12.42
N LEU A 42 -2.81 -8.96 -11.19
CA LEU A 42 -1.66 -9.46 -10.46
C LEU A 42 -2.01 -10.85 -9.91
N GLU A 43 -1.50 -11.89 -10.58
CA GLU A 43 -1.86 -13.28 -10.28
C GLU A 43 -1.61 -13.68 -8.82
N ALA A 44 -0.64 -13.02 -8.16
CA ALA A 44 -0.34 -13.21 -6.74
C ALA A 44 -1.54 -12.95 -5.80
N PHE A 45 -2.54 -12.18 -6.23
CA PHE A 45 -3.73 -11.85 -5.44
C PHE A 45 -5.02 -12.49 -5.97
N CYS A 46 -4.97 -13.37 -6.97
CA CYS A 46 -6.17 -14.02 -7.53
C CYS A 46 -6.95 -14.84 -6.48
N SER A 47 -6.26 -15.43 -5.50
CA SER A 47 -6.86 -16.20 -4.40
C SER A 47 -6.79 -15.50 -3.04
N VAL A 48 -6.29 -14.25 -3.00
CA VAL A 48 -6.05 -13.52 -1.74
C VAL A 48 -6.80 -12.18 -1.81
N PRO A 49 -7.93 -12.03 -1.11
CA PRO A 49 -8.73 -10.83 -1.20
C PRO A 49 -7.98 -9.63 -0.60
N VAL A 50 -7.67 -8.65 -1.44
CA VAL A 50 -7.04 -7.39 -1.04
C VAL A 50 -8.12 -6.41 -0.53
N SER A 51 -7.85 -5.77 0.61
CA SER A 51 -8.72 -4.76 1.22
C SER A 51 -8.23 -3.33 0.94
N GLN A 52 -6.91 -3.13 0.85
CA GLN A 52 -6.31 -1.82 0.62
C GLN A 52 -4.99 -1.94 -0.16
N VAL A 53 -4.67 -0.91 -0.95
CA VAL A 53 -3.36 -0.73 -1.59
C VAL A 53 -2.88 0.69 -1.28
N ALA A 54 -1.58 0.86 -1.06
CA ALA A 54 -0.92 2.16 -0.99
C ALA A 54 0.37 2.15 -1.82
N CYS A 55 0.73 3.30 -2.39
CA CYS A 55 1.88 3.45 -3.28
C CYS A 55 2.82 4.51 -2.72
N GLY A 56 4.10 4.18 -2.65
CA GLY A 56 5.16 5.15 -2.43
C GLY A 56 5.75 5.68 -3.74
N SER A 57 6.98 6.19 -3.71
CA SER A 57 7.60 6.73 -4.93
C SER A 57 7.95 5.64 -5.95
N GLN A 58 8.46 4.50 -5.48
CA GLN A 58 8.91 3.39 -6.34
C GLN A 58 8.57 2.01 -5.77
N HIS A 59 7.68 1.95 -4.78
CA HIS A 59 7.20 0.72 -4.17
C HIS A 59 5.69 0.78 -3.95
N SER A 60 5.11 -0.38 -3.71
CA SER A 60 3.69 -0.54 -3.43
C SER A 60 3.52 -1.51 -2.27
N VAL A 61 2.49 -1.27 -1.48
CA VAL A 61 2.08 -2.13 -0.37
C VAL A 61 0.60 -2.47 -0.53
N ALA A 62 0.24 -3.72 -0.23
CA ALA A 62 -1.14 -4.19 -0.22
C ALA A 62 -1.46 -4.84 1.12
N LEU A 63 -2.65 -4.55 1.63
CA LEU A 63 -3.24 -5.18 2.80
C LEU A 63 -4.33 -6.14 2.34
N THR A 64 -4.29 -7.38 2.85
CA THR A 64 -5.34 -8.38 2.60
C THR A 64 -6.46 -8.27 3.62
N LYS A 65 -7.63 -8.86 3.32
CA LYS A 65 -8.74 -8.95 4.29
C LYS A 65 -8.37 -9.76 5.54
N ASP A 66 -7.39 -10.65 5.43
CA ASP A 66 -6.87 -11.45 6.54
C ASP A 66 -5.80 -10.71 7.37
N GLY A 67 -5.60 -9.41 7.10
CA GLY A 67 -4.66 -8.57 7.85
C GLY A 67 -3.19 -8.78 7.49
N GLN A 68 -2.90 -9.42 6.35
CA GLN A 68 -1.52 -9.65 5.89
C GLN A 68 -1.06 -8.51 4.99
N VAL A 69 0.22 -8.13 5.10
CA VAL A 69 0.81 -7.07 4.27
C VAL A 69 1.81 -7.64 3.27
N TYR A 70 1.66 -7.22 2.03
CA TYR A 70 2.56 -7.54 0.92
C TYR A 70 3.21 -6.27 0.41
N ALA A 71 4.48 -6.33 0.02
CA ALA A 71 5.17 -5.22 -0.61
C ALA A 71 5.96 -5.66 -1.84
N TRP A 72 6.10 -4.76 -2.81
CA TRP A 72 6.93 -4.93 -4.01
C TRP A 72 7.42 -3.58 -4.55
N GLY A 73 8.39 -3.63 -5.45
CA GLY A 73 9.06 -2.47 -6.04
C GLY A 73 10.49 -2.30 -5.53
N GLN A 74 10.96 -1.06 -5.50
CA GLN A 74 12.30 -0.67 -5.04
C GLN A 74 12.48 -0.90 -3.53
N ASP A 75 13.67 -1.31 -3.10
CA ASP A 75 13.98 -1.57 -1.67
C ASP A 75 15.32 -0.97 -1.19
N SER A 76 15.80 0.08 -1.86
CA SER A 76 17.10 0.71 -1.55
C SER A 76 17.20 1.33 -0.14
N ARG A 77 16.08 1.50 0.55
CA ARG A 77 15.98 2.05 1.91
C ARG A 77 15.25 1.10 2.88
N GLY A 78 14.98 -0.14 2.47
CA GLY A 78 14.19 -1.07 3.28
C GLY A 78 12.68 -0.79 3.26
N GLN A 79 12.18 0.00 2.30
CA GLN A 79 10.77 0.37 2.22
C GLN A 79 9.81 -0.82 2.00
N LEU A 80 10.33 -2.00 1.67
CA LEU A 80 9.56 -3.24 1.58
C LEU A 80 9.43 -4.00 2.92
N GLY A 81 10.23 -3.71 3.95
CA GLY A 81 10.04 -4.33 5.27
C GLY A 81 10.38 -5.83 5.32
N LEU A 82 11.24 -6.30 4.41
CA LEU A 82 11.57 -7.72 4.25
C LEU A 82 12.77 -8.17 5.12
N GLY A 83 13.27 -7.31 6.01
CA GLY A 83 14.33 -7.59 6.98
C GLY A 83 15.74 -7.65 6.39
N LYS A 84 15.91 -7.35 5.11
CA LYS A 84 17.21 -7.24 4.41
C LYS A 84 17.09 -6.21 3.30
N MET A 85 17.98 -5.22 3.26
CA MET A 85 18.06 -4.31 2.11
C MET A 85 18.41 -5.12 0.85
N LYS A 86 17.52 -5.08 -0.14
CA LYS A 86 17.75 -5.60 -1.49
C LYS A 86 17.62 -4.47 -2.50
N THR A 87 17.93 -4.75 -3.76
CA THR A 87 17.62 -3.79 -4.85
C THR A 87 16.11 -3.58 -4.98
N GLY A 88 15.31 -4.62 -4.73
CA GLY A 88 13.86 -4.59 -4.78
C GLY A 88 13.24 -5.98 -4.86
N ALA A 89 11.92 -6.02 -5.03
CA ALA A 89 11.14 -7.21 -5.37
C ALA A 89 10.22 -6.88 -6.56
N ASN A 90 10.24 -7.69 -7.61
CA ASN A 90 9.41 -7.50 -8.80
C ASN A 90 8.01 -8.15 -8.70
N SER A 91 7.72 -8.78 -7.56
CA SER A 91 6.45 -9.46 -7.27
C SER A 91 6.08 -9.22 -5.80
N PRO A 92 4.79 -9.23 -5.43
CA PRO A 92 4.36 -9.09 -4.04
C PRO A 92 5.03 -10.11 -3.14
N GLN A 93 5.70 -9.62 -2.09
CA GLN A 93 6.32 -10.43 -1.06
C GLN A 93 5.63 -10.18 0.28
N LEU A 94 5.32 -11.25 1.00
CA LEU A 94 4.70 -11.18 2.32
C LEU A 94 5.71 -10.64 3.35
N LEU A 95 5.31 -9.61 4.11
CA LEU A 95 6.06 -9.09 5.26
C LEU A 95 5.83 -10.01 6.47
N ARG A 96 6.65 -11.06 6.56
CA ARG A 96 6.56 -12.04 7.66
C ARG A 96 6.75 -11.43 9.05
N SER A 97 7.49 -10.33 9.16
CA SER A 97 7.70 -9.63 10.44
C SER A 97 6.38 -9.10 11.04
N LEU A 98 5.36 -8.88 10.21
CA LEU A 98 4.05 -8.38 10.64
C LEU A 98 2.92 -9.41 10.52
N SER A 99 3.20 -10.64 10.06
CA SER A 99 2.15 -11.63 9.77
C SER A 99 1.38 -12.10 11.01
N ALA A 100 1.98 -11.95 12.21
CA ALA A 100 1.36 -12.29 13.49
C ALA A 100 0.51 -11.15 14.09
N ILE A 101 0.48 -9.98 13.44
CA ILE A 101 -0.22 -8.78 13.92
C ILE A 101 -1.42 -8.54 13.02
N PRO A 102 -2.65 -8.45 13.55
CA PRO A 102 -3.81 -8.13 12.73
C PRO A 102 -3.77 -6.65 12.33
N LEU A 103 -3.50 -6.38 11.06
CA LEU A 103 -3.42 -5.04 10.48
C LEU A 103 -4.73 -4.61 9.82
N VAL A 104 -5.07 -3.34 9.95
CA VAL A 104 -6.33 -2.76 9.43
C VAL A 104 -6.13 -1.65 8.41
N GLN A 105 -4.94 -1.06 8.36
CA GLN A 105 -4.62 -0.01 7.42
C GLN A 105 -3.15 -0.03 7.05
N VAL A 106 -2.86 0.32 5.79
CA VAL A 106 -1.50 0.60 5.31
C VAL A 106 -1.41 2.00 4.72
N ALA A 107 -0.22 2.60 4.78
CA ALA A 107 0.12 3.84 4.12
C ALA A 107 1.55 3.77 3.59
N ALA A 108 1.84 4.49 2.52
CA ALA A 108 3.17 4.59 1.96
C ALA A 108 3.53 6.06 1.74
N GLY A 109 4.73 6.45 2.13
CA GLY A 109 5.36 7.71 1.76
C GLY A 109 6.38 7.50 0.64
N GLY A 110 7.32 8.43 0.48
CA GLY A 110 8.28 8.37 -0.62
C GLY A 110 9.14 7.10 -0.62
N GLU A 111 9.84 6.85 0.49
CA GLU A 111 10.73 5.69 0.68
C GLU A 111 10.48 5.03 2.04
N GLN A 112 9.28 5.19 2.59
CA GLN A 112 8.86 4.64 3.87
C GLN A 112 7.42 4.12 3.77
N SER A 113 7.08 3.22 4.66
CA SER A 113 5.78 2.57 4.71
C SER A 113 5.31 2.47 6.16
N PHE A 114 4.00 2.45 6.34
CA PHE A 114 3.37 2.34 7.65
C PHE A 114 2.21 1.35 7.63
N ALA A 115 1.95 0.73 8.77
CA ALA A 115 0.78 -0.08 9.02
C ALA A 115 0.18 0.21 10.40
N LEU A 116 -1.15 0.13 10.49
CA LEU A 116 -1.92 0.29 11.72
C LEU A 116 -2.52 -1.08 12.10
N SER A 117 -2.32 -1.50 13.35
CA SER A 117 -2.96 -2.70 13.90
C SER A 117 -4.37 -2.43 14.40
N VAL A 118 -5.18 -3.48 14.54
CA VAL A 118 -6.50 -3.44 15.20
C VAL A 118 -6.38 -2.86 16.63
N SER A 119 -5.27 -3.13 17.31
CA SER A 119 -5.01 -2.64 18.67
C SER A 119 -4.57 -1.16 18.74
N GLY A 120 -4.47 -0.47 17.59
CA GLY A 120 -4.03 0.92 17.52
C GLY A 120 -2.51 1.12 17.49
N GLY A 121 -1.74 0.03 17.41
CA GLY A 121 -0.28 0.10 17.23
C GLY A 121 0.08 0.54 15.82
N VAL A 122 1.04 1.45 15.70
CA VAL A 122 1.55 1.93 14.41
C VAL A 122 2.95 1.37 14.20
N PHE A 123 3.18 0.79 13.04
CA PHE A 123 4.45 0.21 12.63
C PHE A 123 4.96 0.96 11.41
N GLY A 124 6.22 1.40 11.44
CA GLY A 124 6.86 2.10 10.33
C GLY A 124 8.15 1.41 9.92
N TRP A 125 8.44 1.40 8.62
CA TRP A 125 9.67 0.87 8.06
C TRP A 125 10.11 1.65 6.81
N GLY A 126 11.36 1.48 6.40
CA GLY A 126 12.01 2.19 5.31
C GLY A 126 12.94 3.31 5.77
N ARG A 127 13.08 4.32 4.91
CA ARG A 127 13.97 5.48 5.12
C ARG A 127 13.58 6.25 6.38
N ASN A 128 14.57 6.58 7.21
CA ASN A 128 14.40 7.32 8.46
C ASN A 128 15.47 8.41 8.67
N ASP A 129 16.25 8.78 7.65
CA ASP A 129 17.32 9.78 7.74
C ASP A 129 16.88 11.20 8.18
N ARG A 130 15.58 11.48 8.18
CA ARG A 130 14.96 12.73 8.68
C ARG A 130 14.10 12.51 9.94
N GLY A 131 14.14 11.32 10.54
CA GLY A 131 13.27 10.95 11.66
C GLY A 131 11.82 10.74 11.26
N GLN A 132 11.54 10.50 9.97
CA GLN A 132 10.18 10.36 9.43
C GLN A 132 9.43 9.14 9.98
N LEU A 133 10.11 8.16 10.59
CA LEU A 133 9.46 7.04 11.28
C LEU A 133 9.05 7.38 12.72
N GLY A 134 9.52 8.50 13.29
CA GLY A 134 9.15 8.94 14.63
C GLY A 134 9.68 8.05 15.78
N LEU A 135 10.71 7.24 15.53
CA LEU A 135 11.26 6.28 16.50
C LEU A 135 12.23 6.89 17.53
N GLY A 136 12.39 8.21 17.54
CA GLY A 136 13.38 8.90 18.38
C GLY A 136 14.83 8.74 17.90
N ASP A 137 15.03 8.16 16.71
CA ASP A 137 16.32 8.08 16.02
C ASP A 137 16.16 8.38 14.53
N THR A 138 17.28 8.37 13.80
CA THR A 138 17.33 8.60 12.35
C THR A 138 17.87 7.38 11.58
N ARG A 139 17.67 6.16 12.11
CA ARG A 139 18.16 4.93 11.48
C ARG A 139 17.07 4.29 10.64
N ASP A 140 17.40 3.97 9.38
CA ASP A 140 16.51 3.24 8.47
C ASP A 140 16.12 1.89 9.10
N PHE A 141 14.86 1.48 8.91
CA PHE A 141 14.33 0.23 9.46
C PHE A 141 13.91 -0.71 8.32
N LEU A 142 14.28 -1.98 8.41
CA LEU A 142 14.23 -2.94 7.29
C LEU A 142 13.12 -3.97 7.39
#